data_AF-A0A7Z9XFR3-F1
#
_entry.id   AF-A0A7Z9XFR3-F1
#
_cell.length_a   1.000
_cell.length_b   1.000
_cell.length_c   1.000
_cell.angle_alpha   90.00
_cell.angle_beta   90.00
_cell.angle_gamma   90.00
#
_symmetry.space_group_name_H-M   'P 1'
#
loop_
_entity.id
_entity.type
_entity.pdbx_description
1 polymer ?
#
loop_
_entity_poly.entity_id
_entity_poly.type
_entity_poly.pdbx_seq_one_letter_code
_entity_poly.pdbx_strand_id
1 'polypeptide(L)'
;MKEMATTIGVLVIAACVVSAPPAFSEMPEPDPATLWHYITKVNPYKEWSFWPDHQGMQPGRAPHGPFHKVYVNERGLNSVRPPVQYGSIQVKENYGKAKELKAITVM
;
A
#
# COMPACT_ATOMS: atom_id res chain seq x y z
N MET A 1 55.53 12.17 39.44
CA MET A 1 54.27 12.33 40.22
C MET A 1 53.71 13.69 39.85
N LYS A 2 52.60 13.89 39.15
CA LYS A 2 51.36 13.13 38.95
C LYS A 2 50.91 13.32 37.49
N GLU A 3 50.27 12.30 36.95
CA GLU A 3 49.76 12.25 35.58
C GLU A 3 48.52 13.13 35.43
N MET A 4 48.43 13.88 34.33
CA MET A 4 47.24 14.66 33.97
C MET A 4 46.43 13.84 32.96
N ALA A 5 45.34 13.24 33.44
CA ALA A 5 44.45 12.40 32.67
C ALA A 5 43.64 13.23 31.64
N THR A 6 43.83 12.92 30.36
CA THR A 6 43.01 13.39 29.25
C THR A 6 41.62 12.76 29.35
N THR A 7 40.59 13.56 29.64
CA THR A 7 39.20 13.09 29.64
C THR A 7 38.60 13.33 28.25
N ILE A 8 38.43 12.26 27.46
CA ILE A 8 37.66 12.26 26.22
C ILE A 8 36.18 12.19 26.60
N GLY A 9 35.45 13.30 26.45
CA GLY A 9 34.00 13.34 26.59
C GLY A 9 33.34 12.95 25.26
N VAL A 10 32.77 11.75 25.21
CA VAL A 10 31.98 11.25 24.07
C VAL A 10 30.64 12.00 24.03
N LEU A 11 30.38 12.73 22.95
CA LEU A 11 29.09 13.39 22.68
C LEU A 11 28.11 12.35 22.13
N VAL A 12 27.21 11.83 22.95
CA VAL A 12 26.10 10.96 22.49
C VAL A 12 24.93 11.85 22.09
N ILE A 13 24.79 12.14 20.80
CA ILE A 13 23.59 12.80 20.26
C ILE A 13 22.51 11.72 20.09
N ALA A 14 21.62 11.61 21.06
CA ALA A 14 20.40 10.81 20.94
C ALA A 14 19.43 11.52 19.98
N ALA A 15 19.46 11.14 18.70
CA ALA A 15 18.46 11.55 17.73
C ALA A 15 17.15 10.79 18.02
N CYS A 16 16.25 11.41 18.77
CA CYS A 16 14.87 10.97 18.88
C CYS A 16 14.20 11.14 17.51
N VAL A 17 14.18 10.08 16.71
CA VAL A 17 13.32 9.99 15.53
C VAL A 17 11.89 9.90 16.04
N VAL A 18 11.22 11.05 16.10
CA VAL A 18 9.78 11.13 16.34
C VAL A 18 9.11 10.45 15.16
N SER A 19 8.75 9.18 15.34
CA SER A 19 7.92 8.45 14.39
C SER A 19 6.53 9.05 14.48
N ALA A 20 6.18 9.95 13.55
CA ALA A 20 4.82 10.39 13.40
C ALA A 20 3.94 9.15 13.16
N PRO A 21 2.81 8.98 13.88
CA PRO A 21 1.89 7.90 13.56
C PRO A 21 1.49 8.05 12.09
N PRO A 22 1.36 6.95 11.34
CA PRO A 22 0.87 7.03 9.96
C PRO A 22 -0.47 7.76 10.04
N ALA A 23 -0.54 8.91 9.38
CA ALA A 23 -1.81 9.59 9.20
C ALA A 23 -2.70 8.60 8.45
N PHE A 24 -3.65 7.98 9.14
CA PHE A 24 -4.70 7.22 8.49
C PHE A 24 -5.45 8.24 7.63
N SER A 25 -5.06 8.32 6.36
CA SER A 25 -5.70 9.23 5.41
C SER A 25 -7.19 8.96 5.46
N GLU A 26 -7.96 10.02 5.61
CA GLU A 26 -9.40 9.97 5.43
C GLU A 26 -9.68 9.24 4.11
N MET A 27 -10.59 8.26 4.14
CA MET A 27 -10.92 7.47 2.96
C MET A 27 -11.64 8.39 1.96
N PRO A 28 -11.44 8.21 0.65
CA PRO A 28 -12.20 8.98 -0.32
C PRO A 28 -13.68 8.63 -0.21
N GLU A 29 -14.52 9.62 -0.47
CA GLU A 29 -15.94 9.38 -0.78
C GLU A 29 -16.07 8.47 -2.01
N PRO A 30 -17.17 7.72 -2.16
CA PRO A 30 -17.40 6.82 -3.30
C PRO A 30 -17.76 7.57 -4.59
N ASP A 31 -17.24 8.79 -4.76
CA ASP A 31 -17.28 9.56 -6.00
C ASP A 31 -16.14 9.12 -6.94
N PRO A 32 -16.38 8.83 -8.23
CA PRO A 32 -15.37 8.32 -9.14
C PRO A 32 -14.12 9.21 -9.27
N ALA A 33 -14.28 10.54 -9.31
CA ALA A 33 -13.15 11.45 -9.48
C ALA A 33 -12.28 11.50 -8.22
N THR A 34 -12.93 11.57 -7.07
CA THR A 34 -12.29 11.57 -5.74
C THR A 34 -11.57 10.25 -5.48
N LEU A 35 -12.22 9.12 -5.77
CA LEU A 35 -11.63 7.79 -5.66
C LEU A 35 -10.42 7.63 -6.60
N TRP A 36 -10.55 8.05 -7.85
CA TRP A 36 -9.45 7.97 -8.82
C TRP A 36 -8.26 8.82 -8.39
N HIS A 37 -8.51 10.05 -7.91
CA HIS A 37 -7.46 10.91 -7.36
C HIS A 37 -6.77 10.25 -6.17
N TYR A 38 -7.55 9.67 -5.25
CA TYR A 38 -7.00 8.99 -4.08
C TYR A 38 -6.07 7.84 -4.47
N ILE A 39 -6.55 6.89 -5.28
CA ILE A 39 -5.78 5.67 -5.63
C ILE A 39 -4.61 5.94 -6.58
N THR A 40 -4.52 7.12 -7.20
CA THR A 40 -3.42 7.45 -8.14
C THR A 40 -2.48 8.54 -7.66
N LYS A 41 -2.86 9.33 -6.65
CA LYS A 41 -2.10 10.50 -6.17
C LYS A 41 -1.90 10.52 -4.66
N VAL A 42 -2.96 10.29 -3.88
CA VAL A 42 -2.90 10.42 -2.41
C VAL A 42 -2.34 9.16 -1.77
N ASN A 43 -2.88 8.00 -2.14
CA ASN A 43 -2.47 6.69 -1.66
C ASN A 43 -2.37 5.73 -2.87
N PRO A 44 -1.25 5.77 -3.61
CA PRO A 44 -1.11 5.09 -4.90
C PRO A 44 -1.31 3.57 -4.79
N TYR A 45 -2.31 3.02 -5.47
CA TYR A 45 -2.66 1.59 -5.32
C TYR A 45 -1.55 0.62 -5.73
N LYS A 46 -0.61 1.08 -6.57
CA LYS A 46 0.54 0.27 -6.99
C LYS A 46 1.54 0.00 -5.86
N GLU A 47 1.43 0.74 -4.76
CA GLU A 47 2.19 0.56 -3.52
C GLU A 47 1.43 -0.30 -2.49
N TRP A 48 0.16 -0.63 -2.76
CA TRP A 48 -0.63 -1.49 -1.89
C TRP A 48 -0.20 -2.95 -1.99
N SER A 49 -0.66 -3.74 -1.02
CA SER A 49 -0.38 -5.16 -0.97
C SER A 49 -1.28 -5.98 -1.89
N PHE A 50 -0.86 -7.22 -2.14
CA PHE A 50 -1.68 -8.28 -2.68
C PHE A 50 -2.40 -9.03 -1.55
N TRP A 51 -3.50 -9.72 -1.84
CA TRP A 51 -4.05 -10.69 -0.89
C TRP A 51 -3.06 -11.84 -0.63
N PRO A 52 -2.97 -12.40 0.59
CA PRO A 52 -1.99 -13.44 0.92
C PRO A 52 -1.99 -14.66 -0.02
N ASP A 53 -3.16 -15.03 -0.53
CA ASP A 53 -3.40 -16.15 -1.45
C ASP A 53 -3.41 -15.73 -2.93
N HIS A 54 -3.16 -14.45 -3.24
CA HIS A 54 -3.21 -13.90 -4.59
C HIS A 54 -2.05 -12.93 -4.88
N GLN A 55 -0.82 -13.45 -4.92
CA GLN A 55 0.38 -12.63 -5.10
C GLN A 55 0.69 -12.36 -6.57
N GLY A 56 1.05 -11.12 -6.89
CA GLY A 56 1.59 -10.75 -8.21
C GLY A 56 0.60 -10.88 -9.37
N MET A 57 1.12 -11.19 -10.55
CA MET A 57 0.31 -11.39 -11.75
C MET A 57 -0.13 -12.84 -11.86
N GLN A 58 -1.43 -13.06 -11.97
CA GLN A 58 -2.06 -14.36 -11.99
C GLN A 58 -2.82 -14.62 -13.31
N PRO A 59 -2.98 -15.88 -13.72
CA PRO A 59 -3.81 -16.25 -14.86
C PRO A 59 -5.26 -15.81 -14.66
N GLY A 60 -5.83 -15.13 -15.66
CA GLY A 60 -7.23 -14.77 -15.75
C GLY A 60 -8.03 -15.69 -16.67
N ARG A 61 -9.33 -15.42 -16.75
CA ARG A 61 -10.28 -16.06 -17.66
C ARG A 61 -11.26 -15.04 -18.21
N ALA A 62 -11.90 -15.37 -19.32
CA ALA A 62 -13.01 -14.57 -19.84
C ALA A 62 -14.06 -14.31 -18.74
N PRO A 63 -14.64 -13.10 -18.67
CA PRO A 63 -14.46 -11.96 -19.58
C PRO A 63 -13.23 -11.07 -19.26
N HIS A 64 -12.49 -11.38 -18.21
CA HIS A 64 -11.48 -10.51 -17.61
C HIS A 64 -10.07 -10.59 -18.25
N GLY A 65 -9.94 -11.23 -19.41
CA GLY A 65 -8.67 -11.40 -20.09
C GLY A 65 -7.74 -12.45 -19.46
N PRO A 66 -6.59 -12.72 -20.10
CA PRO A 66 -5.71 -13.84 -19.78
C PRO A 66 -4.87 -13.64 -18.51
N PHE A 67 -4.66 -12.41 -18.04
CA PHE A 67 -3.87 -12.14 -16.82
C PHE A 67 -4.49 -11.00 -16.01
N HIS A 68 -4.22 -10.99 -14.71
CA HIS A 68 -4.62 -9.90 -13.83
C HIS A 68 -3.66 -9.73 -12.65
N LYS A 69 -3.72 -8.55 -12.03
CA LYS A 69 -3.17 -8.26 -10.69
C LYS A 69 -4.27 -7.68 -9.82
N VAL A 70 -4.25 -8.00 -8.54
CA VAL A 70 -5.25 -7.52 -7.56
C VAL A 70 -4.55 -6.88 -6.37
N TYR A 71 -4.73 -5.58 -6.23
CA TYR A 71 -4.21 -4.78 -5.14
C TYR A 71 -5.31 -4.54 -4.11
N VAL A 72 -4.98 -4.57 -2.83
CA VAL A 72 -5.91 -4.34 -1.72
C VAL A 72 -5.30 -3.35 -0.73
N ASN A 73 -6.07 -2.35 -0.32
CA ASN A 73 -5.62 -1.40 0.69
C ASN A 73 -5.51 -2.07 2.08
N GLU A 74 -4.88 -1.38 3.02
CA GLU A 74 -4.61 -1.91 4.36
C GLU A 74 -5.90 -2.34 5.11
N ARG A 75 -7.01 -1.61 4.96
CA ARG A 75 -8.30 -1.96 5.58
C ARG A 75 -8.86 -3.28 5.05
N GLY A 76 -8.78 -3.49 3.74
CA GLY A 76 -9.16 -4.75 3.12
C GLY A 76 -8.25 -5.88 3.59
N LEU A 77 -6.94 -5.67 3.57
CA LEU A 77 -5.95 -6.67 3.98
C LEU A 77 -6.10 -7.11 5.44
N ASN A 78 -6.41 -6.16 6.33
CA ASN A 78 -6.57 -6.41 7.77
C ASN A 78 -7.98 -6.92 8.14
N SER A 79 -8.86 -7.17 7.16
CA SER A 79 -10.17 -7.76 7.40
C SER A 79 -10.07 -9.28 7.56
N VAL A 80 -10.23 -9.78 8.79
CA VAL A 80 -10.07 -11.22 9.10
C VAL A 80 -11.24 -12.10 8.65
N ARG A 81 -12.42 -11.52 8.37
CA ARG A 81 -13.61 -12.22 7.86
C ARG A 81 -14.56 -11.25 7.17
N PRO A 82 -15.44 -11.72 6.27
CA PRO A 82 -16.55 -10.92 5.78
C PRO A 82 -17.59 -10.54 6.87
N PRO A 83 -18.28 -9.40 6.72
CA PRO A 83 -18.01 -8.34 5.75
C PRO A 83 -16.67 -7.64 6.07
N VAL A 84 -15.97 -7.17 5.02
CA VAL A 84 -14.71 -6.42 5.17
C VAL A 84 -14.95 -5.06 5.81
N GLN A 85 -13.90 -4.45 6.34
CA GLN A 85 -13.96 -3.12 6.98
C GLN A 85 -14.47 -2.06 5.99
N TYR A 86 -15.25 -1.09 6.49
CA TYR A 86 -15.68 0.04 5.68
C TYR A 86 -14.48 0.84 5.14
N GLY A 87 -14.53 1.20 3.86
CA GLY A 87 -13.41 1.80 3.13
C GLY A 87 -12.34 0.78 2.72
N SER A 88 -12.63 -0.52 2.74
CA SER A 88 -11.82 -1.47 1.98
C SER A 88 -11.93 -1.16 0.49
N ILE A 89 -10.79 -1.12 -0.21
CA ILE A 89 -10.73 -0.87 -1.65
C ILE A 89 -9.88 -1.96 -2.29
N GLN A 90 -10.37 -2.52 -3.39
CA GLN A 90 -9.64 -3.42 -4.25
C GLN A 90 -9.49 -2.81 -5.65
N VAL A 91 -8.25 -2.75 -6.16
CA VAL A 91 -7.96 -2.37 -7.54
C VAL A 91 -7.51 -3.60 -8.32
N LYS A 92 -8.23 -3.91 -9.39
CA LYS A 92 -7.89 -4.99 -10.31
C LYS A 92 -7.39 -4.41 -11.63
N GLU A 93 -6.16 -4.76 -11.99
CA GLU A 93 -5.62 -4.54 -13.33
C GLU A 93 -5.83 -5.79 -14.17
N ASN A 94 -6.39 -5.65 -15.37
CA ASN A 94 -6.53 -6.72 -16.35
C ASN A 94 -5.54 -6.53 -17.49
N TYR A 95 -4.93 -7.63 -17.94
CA TYR A 95 -3.84 -7.62 -18.89
C TYR A 95 -4.11 -8.56 -20.07
N GLY A 96 -3.64 -8.16 -21.25
CA GLY A 96 -3.70 -8.93 -22.49
C GLY A 96 -2.65 -10.04 -22.57
N LYS A 97 -2.64 -10.79 -23.68
CA LYS A 97 -1.72 -11.92 -23.87
C LYS A 97 -0.25 -11.48 -23.87
N ALA A 98 0.04 -10.26 -24.32
CA ALA A 98 1.37 -9.67 -24.28
C ALA A 98 1.67 -8.96 -22.94
N LYS A 99 0.86 -9.19 -21.90
CA LYS A 99 0.97 -8.58 -20.56
C LYS A 99 0.86 -7.05 -20.59
N GLU A 100 0.17 -6.51 -21.58
CA GLU A 100 -0.17 -5.10 -21.68
C GLU A 100 -1.44 -4.79 -20.89
N LEU A 101 -1.47 -3.67 -20.17
CA LEU A 101 -2.64 -3.26 -19.37
C LEU A 101 -3.84 -2.97 -20.28
N LYS A 102 -5.02 -3.50 -19.95
CA LYS A 102 -6.25 -3.36 -20.72
C LYS A 102 -7.37 -2.66 -19.98
N ALA A 103 -7.50 -2.91 -18.68
CA ALA A 103 -8.54 -2.30 -17.86
C ALA A 103 -8.09 -2.18 -16.41
N ILE A 104 -8.66 -1.20 -15.73
CA ILE A 104 -8.61 -1.05 -14.28
C ILE A 104 -10.06 -1.09 -13.77
N THR A 105 -10.34 -1.97 -12.84
CA THR A 105 -11.63 -2.06 -12.14
C THR A 105 -11.40 -1.80 -10.66
N VAL A 106 -12.24 -0.96 -10.05
CA VAL A 106 -12.16 -0.63 -8.63
C VAL A 106 -13.43 -1.11 -7.94
N MET A 107 -13.28 -1.74 -6.77
CA MET A 107 -14.37 -2.28 -5.94
C MET A 107 -14.16 -1.90 -4.48
#